data_AF-A0A7Y6Q0I3-F1
#
_entry.id   AF-A0A7Y6Q0I3-F1
#
_cell.length_a   1.000
_cell.length_b   1.000
_cell.length_c   1.000
_cell.angle_alpha   90.00
_cell.angle_beta   90.00
_cell.angle_gamma   90.00
#
_symmetry.space_group_name_H-M   'P 1'
#
loop_
_entity.id
_entity.type
_entity.pdbx_description
1 polymer ?
#
loop_
_entity_poly.entity_id
_entity_poly.type
_entity_poly.pdbx_seq_one_letter_code
_entity_poly.pdbx_strand_id
1 'polypeptide(L)'
;MRSAAAIVFIALIAAVALYCAQRKTVARGASLAATLVESNPSLQSMTCDDHVPIGVNGAKFACRAEFKNGDVAEYTFAMNRDGDITVVDHGPTRSVPRIKKTSDPWGD
;
A
#
# COMPACT_ATOMS: atom_id res chain seq x y z
N MET A 1 1.40 35.67 -36.89
CA MET A 1 0.56 34.46 -36.80
C MET A 1 1.30 33.23 -36.25
N ARG A 2 2.55 32.96 -36.64
CA ARG A 2 3.31 31.78 -36.15
C ARG A 2 3.57 31.73 -34.64
N SER A 3 3.82 32.88 -34.01
CA SER A 3 4.12 32.94 -32.56
C SER A 3 2.89 32.73 -31.67
N ALA A 4 1.69 33.10 -32.13
CA ALA A 4 0.45 32.88 -31.39
C ALA A 4 0.06 31.39 -31.36
N ALA A 5 0.25 30.69 -32.47
CA ALA A 5 0.02 29.25 -32.56
C ALA A 5 0.95 28.46 -31.60
N ALA A 6 2.20 28.88 -31.47
CA ALA A 6 3.16 28.27 -30.54
C ALA A 6 2.75 28.46 -29.07
N ILE A 7 2.28 29.65 -28.68
CA ILE A 7 1.83 29.93 -27.31
C ILE A 7 0.60 29.09 -26.96
N VAL A 8 -0.37 29.00 -27.88
CA VAL A 8 -1.58 28.18 -27.69
C VAL A 8 -1.23 26.70 -27.55
N PHE A 9 -0.28 26.21 -28.34
CA PHE A 9 0.19 24.83 -28.26
C PHE A 9 0.87 24.52 -26.92
N ILE A 10 1.75 25.40 -26.43
CA ILE A 10 2.41 25.25 -25.13
C ILE A 10 1.38 25.27 -24.00
N ALA A 11 0.42 26.18 -24.04
CA ALA A 11 -0.65 26.26 -23.04
C ALA A 11 -1.50 24.99 -23.01
N LEU A 12 -1.82 24.41 -24.17
CA LEU A 12 -2.55 23.15 -24.27
C LEU A 12 -1.77 21.99 -23.69
N ILE A 13 -0.49 21.84 -24.02
CA ILE A 13 0.34 20.76 -23.48
C ILE A 13 0.50 20.91 -21.96
N ALA A 14 0.73 22.13 -21.46
CA ALA A 14 0.84 22.38 -20.03
C ALA A 14 -0.46 22.03 -19.28
N ALA A 15 -1.62 22.38 -19.84
CA ALA A 15 -2.92 22.04 -19.27
C ALA A 15 -3.16 20.52 -19.24
N VAL A 16 -2.81 19.81 -20.32
CA VAL A 16 -2.91 18.34 -20.38
C VAL A 16 -1.96 17.67 -19.39
N ALA A 17 -0.73 18.16 -19.27
CA ALA A 17 0.24 17.64 -18.32
C ALA A 17 -0.24 17.82 -16.86
N LEU A 18 -0.77 19.00 -16.53
CA LEU A 18 -1.37 19.26 -15.22
C LEU A 18 -2.58 18.38 -14.95
N TYR A 19 -3.45 18.21 -15.95
CA TYR A 19 -4.63 17.36 -15.83
C TYR A 19 -4.26 15.89 -15.59
N CYS A 20 -3.26 15.36 -16.31
CA CYS A 20 -2.76 14.01 -16.08
C CYS A 20 -2.07 13.86 -14.72
N ALA A 21 -1.30 14.87 -14.29
CA ALA A 21 -0.61 14.86 -12.99
C ALA A 21 -1.58 14.91 -11.79
N GLN A 22 -2.79 15.44 -11.97
CA GLN A 22 -3.83 15.48 -10.93
C GLN A 22 -4.68 14.20 -10.85
N ARG A 23 -4.53 13.26 -11.78
CA ARG A 23 -5.27 11.99 -11.70
C ARG A 23 -4.76 11.15 -10.55
N LYS A 24 -5.70 10.66 -9.74
CA LYS A 24 -5.42 9.71 -8.66
C LYS A 24 -4.82 8.44 -9.26
N THR A 25 -3.57 8.15 -8.94
CA THR A 25 -2.97 6.85 -9.24
C THR A 25 -3.49 5.86 -8.20
N VAL A 26 -4.00 4.72 -8.65
CA VAL A 26 -4.41 3.63 -7.76
C VAL A 26 -3.24 2.65 -7.71
N ALA A 27 -2.57 2.57 -6.57
CA ALA A 27 -1.57 1.53 -6.33
C ALA A 27 -2.26 0.27 -5.80
N ARG A 28 -1.78 -0.90 -6.25
CA ARG A 28 -2.22 -2.18 -5.69
C ARG A 28 -1.53 -2.41 -4.35
N GLY A 29 -2.29 -2.64 -3.29
CA GLY A 29 -1.74 -2.96 -1.96
C GLY A 29 -0.81 -4.17 -1.98
N ALA A 30 -1.03 -5.14 -2.88
CA ALA A 30 -0.21 -6.33 -3.02
C ALA A 30 1.27 -6.06 -3.33
N SER A 31 1.59 -5.04 -4.16
CA SER A 31 3.00 -4.72 -4.45
C SER A 31 3.67 -4.05 -3.25
N LEU A 32 2.93 -3.22 -2.51
CA LEU A 32 3.43 -2.57 -1.30
C LEU A 32 3.67 -3.60 -0.19
N ALA A 33 2.76 -4.55 -0.03
CA ALA A 33 2.89 -5.64 0.92
C ALA A 33 4.12 -6.52 0.61
N ALA A 34 4.37 -6.84 -0.65
CA ALA A 34 5.53 -7.63 -1.06
C ALA A 34 6.85 -6.95 -0.67
N THR A 35 6.99 -5.65 -0.95
CA THR A 35 8.19 -4.87 -0.58
C THR A 35 8.39 -4.82 0.94
N LEU A 36 7.32 -4.64 1.72
CA LEU A 36 7.42 -4.59 3.18
C LEU A 36 7.79 -5.95 3.78
N VAL A 37 7.24 -7.05 3.27
CA VAL A 37 7.60 -8.41 3.71
C VAL A 37 9.06 -8.71 3.40
N GLU A 38 9.56 -8.32 2.22
CA GLU A 38 10.96 -8.55 1.85
C GLU A 38 11.93 -7.75 2.73
N SER A 39 11.54 -6.53 3.13
CA SER A 39 12.34 -5.68 4.01
C SER A 39 12.37 -6.15 5.48
N ASN A 40 11.45 -7.02 5.91
CA ASN A 40 11.29 -7.39 7.31
C ASN A 40 11.24 -8.93 7.51
N PRO A 41 12.34 -9.54 8.00
CA PRO A 41 12.45 -10.99 8.12
C PRO A 41 11.54 -11.61 9.19
N SER A 42 10.91 -10.80 10.06
CA SER A 42 9.97 -11.29 11.08
C SER A 42 8.55 -11.52 10.54
N LEU A 43 8.22 -10.88 9.42
CA LEU A 43 6.94 -11.05 8.74
C LEU A 43 6.90 -12.37 7.98
N GLN A 44 5.78 -13.07 8.09
CA GLN A 44 5.47 -14.25 7.29
C GLN A 44 4.65 -13.85 6.07
N SER A 45 3.63 -13.03 6.27
CA SER A 45 2.76 -12.54 5.22
C SER A 45 2.26 -11.13 5.59
N MET A 46 1.85 -10.38 4.57
CA MET A 46 1.21 -9.09 4.76
C MET A 46 0.18 -8.90 3.66
N THR A 47 -0.99 -8.39 4.01
CA THR A 47 -2.07 -8.08 3.06
C THR A 47 -2.48 -6.64 3.29
N CYS A 48 -2.43 -5.83 2.24
CA CYS A 48 -2.85 -4.42 2.27
C CYS A 48 -4.10 -4.22 1.41
N ASP A 49 -4.82 -3.13 1.62
CA ASP A 49 -5.98 -2.77 0.81
C ASP A 49 -5.64 -2.74 -0.70
N ASP A 50 -6.45 -3.41 -1.52
CA ASP A 50 -6.21 -3.50 -2.97
C ASP A 50 -6.37 -2.17 -3.71
N HIS A 51 -7.11 -1.23 -3.14
CA HIS A 51 -7.43 0.06 -3.72
C HIS A 51 -6.91 1.18 -2.83
N VAL A 52 -5.65 1.57 -3.04
CA VAL A 52 -5.04 2.70 -2.35
C VAL A 52 -5.12 3.95 -3.23
N PRO A 53 -6.04 4.90 -2.97
CA PRO A 53 -6.14 6.12 -3.75
C PRO A 53 -4.98 7.05 -3.39
N ILE A 54 -4.03 7.23 -4.30
CA ILE A 54 -2.95 8.21 -4.14
C ILE A 54 -3.47 9.56 -4.64
N GLY A 55 -3.66 10.48 -3.69
CA GLY A 55 -4.01 11.87 -3.97
C GLY A 55 -2.79 12.79 -4.02
N VAL A 56 -3.04 14.08 -4.20
CA VAL A 56 -1.98 15.11 -4.22
C VAL A 56 -1.16 15.20 -2.93
N ASN A 57 -1.73 14.74 -1.81
CA ASN A 57 -1.09 14.70 -0.49
C ASN A 57 -0.53 13.31 -0.13
N GLY A 58 -0.47 12.38 -1.09
CA GLY A 58 -0.10 10.99 -0.85
C GLY A 58 -1.30 10.07 -0.62
N ALA A 59 -1.06 8.94 0.03
CA ALA A 59 -2.08 7.93 0.32
C ALA A 59 -2.02 7.43 1.75
N LYS A 60 -3.17 7.00 2.26
CA LYS A 60 -3.27 6.22 3.51
C LYS A 60 -3.91 4.89 3.20
N PHE A 61 -3.38 3.82 3.77
CA PHE A 61 -3.88 2.47 3.57
C PHE A 61 -3.65 1.61 4.79
N ALA A 62 -4.56 0.66 5.02
CA ALA A 62 -4.42 -0.31 6.09
C ALA A 62 -3.77 -1.58 5.53
N CYS A 63 -2.97 -2.23 6.39
CA CYS A 63 -2.42 -3.53 6.13
C CYS A 63 -2.52 -4.42 7.35
N ARG A 64 -2.81 -5.68 7.11
CA ARG A 64 -2.74 -6.75 8.09
C ARG A 64 -1.44 -7.51 7.92
N ALA A 65 -0.63 -7.52 8.96
CA ALA A 65 0.64 -8.22 9.04
C ALA A 65 0.47 -9.53 9.82
N GLU A 66 1.01 -10.62 9.30
CA GLU A 66 1.14 -11.89 10.01
C GLU A 66 2.63 -12.18 10.25
N PHE A 67 2.98 -12.40 11.50
CA PHE A 67 4.35 -12.66 11.92
C PHE A 67 4.61 -14.16 12.04
N LYS A 68 5.88 -14.56 11.90
CA LYS A 68 6.29 -15.99 11.98
C LYS A 68 6.01 -16.65 13.33
N ASN A 69 5.79 -15.86 14.38
CA ASN A 69 5.39 -16.35 15.70
C ASN A 69 3.89 -16.66 15.79
N GLY A 70 3.10 -16.33 14.76
CA GLY A 70 1.65 -16.49 14.73
C GLY A 70 0.87 -15.26 15.18
N ASP A 71 1.56 -14.17 15.52
CA ASP A 71 0.91 -12.91 15.86
C ASP A 71 0.39 -12.22 14.60
N VAL A 72 -0.72 -11.52 14.77
CA VAL A 72 -1.34 -10.72 13.72
C VAL A 72 -1.50 -9.31 14.24
N ALA A 73 -1.05 -8.32 13.47
CA ALA A 73 -1.25 -6.91 13.78
C ALA A 73 -1.82 -6.17 12.58
N GLU A 74 -2.63 -5.16 12.86
CA GLU A 74 -3.08 -4.22 11.84
C GLU A 74 -2.22 -2.95 11.91
N TYR A 75 -1.80 -2.46 10.75
CA TYR A 75 -0.99 -1.26 10.62
C TYR A 75 -1.67 -0.30 9.65
N THR A 76 -1.69 0.98 10.00
CA THR A 76 -2.07 2.04 9.08
C THR A 76 -0.81 2.75 8.60
N PHE A 77 -0.61 2.77 7.30
CA PHE A 77 0.52 3.45 6.66
C PHE A 77 0.08 4.72 5.95
N ALA A 78 0.98 5.70 5.91
CA ALA A 78 0.89 6.85 5.01
C ALA A 78 2.08 6.84 4.06
N MET A 79 1.79 6.90 2.76
CA MET A 79 2.76 7.09 1.70
C MET A 79 2.73 8.54 1.23
N ASN A 80 3.89 9.21 1.19
CA ASN A 80 4.01 10.56 0.63
C ASN A 80 4.10 10.52 -0.92
N ARG A 81 4.21 11.69 -1.55
CA ARG A 81 4.35 11.79 -3.02
C ARG A 81 5.70 11.27 -3.54
N ASP A 82 6.73 11.30 -2.71
CA ASP A 82 8.07 10.85 -3.03
C ASP A 82 8.22 9.31 -2.93
N GLY A 83 7.20 8.63 -2.39
CA GLY A 83 7.14 7.19 -2.23
C GLY A 83 7.59 6.69 -0.86
N ASP A 84 7.94 7.60 0.07
CA ASP A 84 8.26 7.23 1.45
C ASP A 84 7.01 6.77 2.20
N ILE A 85 7.14 5.61 2.85
CA ILE A 85 6.07 4.98 3.63
C ILE A 85 6.39 5.16 5.11
N THR A 86 5.43 5.70 5.85
CA THR A 86 5.52 5.89 7.31
C THR A 86 4.38 5.16 8.01
N VAL A 87 4.66 4.60 9.18
CA VAL A 87 3.62 4.03 10.05
C VAL A 87 2.92 5.19 10.75
N VAL A 88 1.61 5.30 10.55
CA VAL A 88 0.77 6.31 11.20
C VAL A 88 0.18 5.75 12.48
N ASP A 89 -0.26 4.50 12.43
CA ASP A 89 -0.92 3.85 13.55
C ASP A 89 -0.64 2.34 13.56
N HIS A 90 -0.62 1.79 14.77
CA HIS A 90 -0.45 0.37 15.06
C HIS A 90 -1.66 -0.08 15.87
N GLY A 91 -2.47 -0.95 15.25
CA GLY A 91 -3.60 -1.59 15.89
C GLY A 91 -3.15 -2.65 16.90
N PRO A 92 -4.06 -3.14 17.77
CA PRO A 92 -3.71 -4.12 18.78
C PRO A 92 -3.17 -5.41 18.15
N THR A 93 -2.00 -5.84 18.59
CA THR A 93 -1.44 -7.15 18.21
C THR A 93 -2.26 -8.25 18.87
N ARG A 94 -2.77 -9.18 18.06
CA ARG A 94 -3.47 -10.38 18.53
C ARG A 94 -2.62 -11.61 18.24
N SER A 95 -2.29 -12.36 19.28
CA SER A 95 -1.68 -13.68 19.12
C SER A 95 -2.76 -14.66 18.66
N VAL A 96 -2.62 -15.22 17.45
CA VAL A 96 -3.49 -16.31 17.03
C VAL A 96 -2.88 -17.60 17.55
N PRO A 97 -3.52 -18.32 18.50
CA PRO A 97 -2.98 -19.56 19.00
C PRO A 97 -2.85 -20.54 17.84
N ARG A 98 -1.64 -21.07 17.61
CA ARG A 98 -1.44 -22.15 16.65
C ARG A 98 -2.31 -23.32 17.08
N ILE A 99 -3.31 -23.66 16.27
CA ILE A 99 -4.06 -24.90 16.44
C ILE A 99 -3.02 -26.01 16.29
N LYS A 100 -2.63 -26.63 17.42
CA LYS A 100 -1.88 -27.89 17.37
C LYS A 100 -2.70 -28.81 16.50
N LYS A 101 -2.09 -29.33 15.44
CA LYS A 101 -2.67 -30.38 14.60
C LYS A 101 -3.11 -31.47 15.58
N THR A 102 -4.40 -31.53 15.89
CA THR A 102 -4.94 -32.60 16.71
C THR A 102 -4.64 -33.85 15.90
N SER A 103 -3.82 -34.73 16.48
CA SER A 103 -3.74 -36.09 15.96
C SER A 103 -5.17 -36.59 15.83
N ASP A 104 -5.41 -37.22 14.69
CA ASP A 104 -6.69 -37.74 14.23
C ASP A 104 -7.54 -38.29 15.40
N PRO A 105 -8.78 -37.79 15.63
CA PRO A 105 -9.66 -38.35 16.66
C PRO A 105 -10.12 -39.77 16.34
N TRP A 106 -9.79 -40.32 15.16
CA TRP A 106 -10.18 -41.66 14.70
C TRP A 106 -8.98 -42.56 14.33
N GLY A 107 -7.76 -42.20 14.76
CA GLY A 107 -6.56 -42.99 14.48
C GLY A 107 -6.37 -44.14 15.46
N ASP A 108 -7.05 -45.26 15.23
CA ASP A 108 -6.69 -46.59 15.73
C ASP A 108 -5.83 -47.35 14.70
#